data_AF-A0A931RPG4-F1
#
_entry.id   AF-A0A931RPG4-F1
#
_cell.length_a   1.000
_cell.length_b   1.000
_cell.length_c   1.000
_cell.angle_alpha   90.00
_cell.angle_beta   90.00
_cell.angle_gamma   90.00
#
_symmetry.space_group_name_H-M   'P 1'
#
loop_
_entity.id
_entity.type
_entity.pdbx_description
1 polymer ?
#
loop_
_entity_poly.entity_id
_entity_poly.type
_entity_poly.pdbx_seq_one_letter_code
_entity_poly.pdbx_strand_id
1 'polypeptide(L)' 'METATMPKKISSASLHELKPFIVQTISEVLNDPDFGLELSDRAQARLRQSRESSDKTISFNDVKRKYH' A
#
# COMPACT_ATOMS: atom_id res chain seq x y z
N MET A 1 -9.05 -3.57 -3.70
CA MET A 1 -8.62 -4.97 -3.73
C MET A 1 -9.14 -5.64 -2.49
N GLU A 2 -9.74 -6.82 -2.63
CA GLU A 2 -10.20 -7.63 -1.51
C GLU A 2 -8.98 -7.93 -0.64
N THR A 3 -8.98 -7.42 0.59
CA THR A 3 -7.97 -7.80 1.58
C THR A 3 -8.09 -9.31 1.77
N ALA A 4 -6.96 -10.02 1.76
CA ALA A 4 -6.91 -11.44 2.09
C ALA A 4 -7.63 -11.63 3.43
N THR A 5 -8.89 -12.06 3.36
CA THR A 5 -9.76 -12.15 4.51
C THR A 5 -9.36 -13.43 5.20
N MET A 6 -8.57 -13.31 6.28
CA MET A 6 -8.14 -14.47 7.04
C MET A 6 -9.37 -15.28 7.47
N PRO A 7 -9.49 -16.56 7.08
CA PRO A 7 -10.62 -17.38 7.49
C PRO A 7 -10.61 -17.49 9.02
N LYS A 8 -11.69 -17.02 9.65
CA LYS A 8 -11.92 -16.95 11.11
C LYS A 8 -11.89 -18.31 11.85
N LYS A 9 -11.50 -19.40 11.20
CA LYS A 9 -11.47 -20.77 11.75
C LYS A 9 -10.25 -21.56 11.24
N ILE A 10 -9.05 -21.13 11.63
CA ILE A 10 -7.84 -21.94 11.41
C ILE A 10 -7.85 -23.20 12.30
N SER A 11 -8.59 -23.18 13.42
CA SER A 11 -8.66 -24.29 14.37
C SER A 11 -9.42 -25.53 13.89
N SER A 12 -10.14 -25.47 12.76
CA SER A 12 -10.91 -26.61 12.24
C SER A 12 -10.62 -26.97 10.78
N ALA A 13 -9.65 -26.31 10.13
CA ALA A 13 -9.29 -26.61 8.75
C ALA A 13 -8.38 -27.84 8.68
N SER A 14 -8.66 -28.75 7.76
CA SER A 14 -7.82 -29.93 7.58
C SER A 14 -6.49 -29.54 6.95
N LEU A 15 -5.41 -30.25 7.29
CA LEU A 15 -4.08 -30.07 6.71
C LEU A 15 -4.09 -30.17 5.16
N HIS A 16 -5.07 -30.87 4.60
CA HIS A 16 -5.25 -31.04 3.17
C HIS A 16 -5.86 -29.81 2.47
N GLU A 17 -6.59 -28.98 3.20
CA GLU A 17 -7.16 -27.71 2.71
C GLU A 17 -6.20 -26.53 2.93
N LEU A 18 -5.40 -26.58 4.01
CA LEU A 18 -4.43 -25.53 4.32
C LEU A 18 -3.25 -25.50 3.35
N LYS A 19 -2.76 -26.66 2.91
CA LYS A 19 -1.64 -26.74 1.96
C LYS A 19 -1.88 -25.98 0.65
N PRO A 20 -2.97 -26.23 -0.10
CA PRO A 20 -3.22 -25.50 -1.35
C PRO A 20 -3.42 -24.00 -1.10
N PHE A 21 -4.04 -23.61 0.01
CA PHE A 21 -4.17 -22.20 0.39
C PHE A 21 -2.80 -21.52 0.61
N ILE A 22 -1.92 -22.15 1.40
CA ILE A 22 -0.57 -21.62 1.66
C ILE A 22 0.22 -21.50 0.35
N VAL A 23 0.19 -22.54 -0.50
CA VAL A 23 0.90 -22.53 -1.79
C VAL A 23 0.36 -21.42 -2.69
N GLN A 24 -0.95 -21.24 -2.75
CA GLN A 24 -1.59 -20.18 -3.53
C GLN A 24 -1.16 -18.80 -3.04
N THR A 25 -1.24 -18.54 -1.74
CA THR A 25 -0.84 -17.24 -1.17
C THR A 25 0.65 -16.96 -1.39
N ILE A 26 1.53 -17.96 -1.22
CA ILE A 26 2.97 -17.79 -1.51
C ILE A 26 3.19 -17.47 -2.99
N SER A 27 2.49 -18.17 -3.88
CA SER A 27 2.57 -17.94 -5.33
C SER A 27 2.11 -16.52 -5.69
N GLU A 28 1.01 -16.04 -5.11
CA GLU A 28 0.51 -14.68 -5.32
C GLU A 28 1.53 -13.63 -4.88
N VAL A 29 2.12 -13.80 -3.70
CA VAL A 29 3.15 -12.90 -3.17
C VAL A 29 4.41 -12.89 -4.03
N LEU A 30 4.89 -14.07 -4.46
CA LEU A 30 6.13 -14.17 -5.24
C LEU A 30 5.98 -13.69 -6.69
N ASN A 31 4.77 -13.76 -7.24
CA ASN A 31 4.49 -13.33 -8.62
C ASN A 31 4.01 -11.87 -8.71
N ASP A 32 3.81 -11.20 -7.57
CA ASP A 32 3.50 -9.78 -7.55
C ASP A 32 4.81 -8.96 -7.62
N PRO A 33 5.09 -8.28 -8.76
CA PRO A 33 6.31 -7.49 -8.94
C PRO A 33 6.37 -6.27 -8.03
N ASP A 34 5.23 -5.82 -7.50
CA ASP A 34 5.11 -4.64 -6.64
C ASP A 34 4.96 -5.01 -5.16
N PHE A 35 5.09 -6.29 -4.81
CA PHE A 35 4.96 -6.76 -3.43
C PHE A 35 5.92 -6.02 -2.49
N GLY A 36 5.35 -5.40 -1.45
CA GLY A 36 6.12 -4.62 -0.47
C GLY A 36 6.52 -3.20 -0.92
N LEU A 37 6.15 -2.78 -2.14
CA LEU A 37 6.28 -1.39 -2.61
C LEU A 37 5.02 -0.56 -2.36
N GLU A 38 4.00 -1.18 -1.78
CA GLU A 38 2.73 -0.54 -1.47
C GLU A 38 2.91 0.51 -0.37
N LEU A 39 2.31 1.67 -0.58
CA LEU A 39 2.33 2.72 0.42
C LEU A 39 1.44 2.34 1.61
N SER A 40 1.99 2.43 2.82
CA SER A 40 1.20 2.35 4.05
C SER A 40 0.02 3.34 4.04
N ASP A 41 -1.07 3.01 4.72
CA ASP A 41 -2.26 3.88 4.83
C ASP A 41 -1.90 5.31 5.26
N ARG A 42 -0.95 5.42 6.20
CA ARG A 42 -0.43 6.71 6.66
C ARG A 42 0.29 7.49 5.56
N ALA A 43 1.11 6.81 4.75
CA ALA A 43 1.79 7.44 3.61
C ALA A 43 0.80 7.85 2.51
N GLN A 44 -0.20 7.01 2.23
CA GLN A 44 -1.27 7.34 1.28
C GLN A 44 -2.09 8.54 1.75
N ALA A 45 -2.48 8.58 3.03
CA ALA A 45 -3.21 9.70 3.61
C ALA A 45 -2.44 11.02 3.50
N ARG A 46 -1.12 11.00 3.78
CA ARG A 46 -0.25 12.17 3.62
C ARG A 46 -0.14 12.64 2.16
N LEU A 47 -0.05 11.71 1.22
CA LEU A 47 -0.01 12.03 -0.21
C LEU A 47 -1.31 12.67 -0.69
N ARG A 48 -2.47 12.14 -0.26
CA ARG A 48 -3.78 12.73 -0.56
C ARG A 48 -3.89 14.15 -0.02
N GLN A 49 -3.54 14.35 1.26
CA GLN A 49 -3.51 15.68 1.88
C GLN A 49 -2.55 16.64 1.16
N SER A 50 -1.37 16.17 0.75
CA SER A 50 -0.41 17.00 0.00
C SER A 50 -0.89 17.37 -1.41
N ARG A 51 -1.76 16.57 -2.02
CA ARG A 51 -2.36 16.86 -3.32
C ARG A 51 -3.48 17.89 -3.21
N GLU A 52 -4.22 17.85 -2.11
CA GLU A 52 -5.31 18.78 -1.80
C GLU A 52 -4.79 20.12 -1.25
N SER A 53 -3.66 20.11 -0.54
CA SER A 53 -2.99 21.34 -0.10
C SER A 53 -2.09 21.92 -1.20
N SER A 54 -2.62 22.90 -1.93
CA SER A 54 -1.89 23.74 -2.89
C SER A 54 -0.74 24.56 -2.25
N ASP A 55 -0.57 24.51 -0.94
CA ASP A 55 0.26 25.46 -0.17
C ASP A 55 1.77 25.23 -0.27
N LYS A 56 2.23 24.10 -0.82
CA LYS A 56 3.67 23.76 -0.88
C LYS A 56 4.38 24.18 -2.16
N THR A 57 3.65 24.72 -3.14
CA THR A 57 4.23 25.24 -4.37
C THR A 57 4.29 26.76 -4.31
N ILE A 58 5.48 27.30 -4.10
CA ILE A 58 5.75 28.72 -4.32
C ILE A 58 6.11 28.94 -5.78
N SER A 59 5.64 30.03 -6.39
CA SER A 59 5.98 30.31 -7.79
C SER A 59 7.46 30.64 -7.92
N PHE A 60 8.06 30.35 -9.08
CA PHE A 60 9.46 30.70 -9.35
C PHE A 60 9.72 32.20 -9.18
N ASN A 61 8.73 33.05 -9.51
CA ASN A 61 8.82 34.50 -9.32
C ASN A 61 8.86 34.89 -7.84
N ASP A 62 8.16 34.16 -6.96
CA ASP A 62 8.18 34.41 -5.52
C ASP A 62 9.52 33.99 -4.90
N VAL A 63 10.12 32.90 -5.39
CA VAL A 63 11.49 32.50 -5.02
C VAL A 63 12.48 33.59 -5.41
N LYS A 64 12.40 34.06 -6.66
CA LYS A 64 13.32 35.10 -7.17
C LYS A 64 13.21 36.38 -6.35
N ARG A 65 12.00 36.82 -5.99
CA ARG A 65 11.81 38.05 -5.20
C ARG A 65 12.34 37.97 -3.76
N LYS A 66 12.38 36.77 -3.17
CA LYS A 66 12.77 36.58 -1.77
C LYS A 66 14.27 36.43 -1.58
N TYR A 67 14.98 35.93 -2.58
CA TYR A 67 16.39 35.53 -2.47
C TYR A 67 17.34 36.24 -3.44
N HIS A 68 16.84 37.12 -4.30
CA HIS A 68 17.60 37.98 -5.21
C HIS A 68 17.17 39.43 -5.02
#